data_AF-A0A2G1NW76-F1
#
_entry.id   AF-A0A2G1NW76-F1
#
_cell.length_a   1.000
_cell.length_b   1.000
_cell.length_c   1.000
_cell.angle_alpha   90.00
_cell.angle_beta   90.00
_cell.angle_gamma   90.00
#
_symmetry.space_group_name_H-M   'P 1'
#
loop_
_entity.id
_entity.type
_entity.pdbx_description
1 polymer ?
#
loop_
_entity_poly.entity_id
_entity_poly.type
_entity_poly.pdbx_seq_one_letter_code
_entity_poly.pdbx_strand_id
1 'polypeptide(L)'
;MNREFTTKTTCPLCESELTLYWTSEEIPYFGEVMYLTSQCQCGHRYTDVFSLTEKEPARYEFHAESQSDLNVRVLQMLLRDEEKRERAEELLNQIDEIYKNVKLTVIIDDPTGNSAILSKNTKKTLLMSE
;
A
#
# COMPACT_ATOMS: atom_id res chain seq x y z
N MET A 1 -18.17 11.02 -2.86
CA MET A 1 -18.20 12.08 -3.89
C MET A 1 -16.76 12.31 -4.26
N ASN A 2 -16.37 12.01 -5.50
CA ASN A 2 -15.00 12.21 -5.95
C ASN A 2 -14.75 13.71 -6.07
N ARG A 3 -13.66 14.21 -5.48
CA ARG A 3 -13.26 15.61 -5.64
C ARG A 3 -12.34 15.68 -6.85
N GLU A 4 -12.75 16.46 -7.84
CA GLU A 4 -11.99 16.67 -9.06
C GLU A 4 -11.65 18.15 -9.18
N PHE A 5 -10.37 18.46 -9.34
CA PHE A 5 -9.93 19.83 -9.63
C PHE A 5 -8.69 19.82 -10.51
N THR A 6 -8.40 20.96 -11.12
CA THR A 6 -7.23 21.13 -11.98
C THR A 6 -6.37 22.27 -11.48
N THR A 7 -5.05 22.12 -11.58
CA THR A 7 -4.10 23.23 -11.41
C THR A 7 -3.20 23.35 -12.62
N LYS A 8 -2.51 24.46 -12.77
CA LYS A 8 -1.58 24.70 -13.87
C LYS A 8 -0.16 24.86 -13.32
N THR A 9 0.80 24.33 -14.06
CA THR A 9 2.23 24.45 -13.79
C THR A 9 3.00 24.53 -15.10
N THR A 10 4.33 24.57 -15.02
CA THR A 10 5.22 24.54 -16.18
C THR A 10 5.76 23.13 -16.38
N CYS A 11 5.77 22.64 -17.63
CA CYS A 11 6.37 21.36 -17.97
C CYS A 11 7.90 21.41 -17.72
N PRO A 12 8.47 20.48 -16.95
CA PRO A 12 9.91 20.48 -16.66
C PRO A 12 10.79 20.10 -17.86
N LEU A 13 10.22 19.60 -18.96
CA LEU A 13 10.96 19.19 -20.15
C LEU A 13 10.94 20.23 -21.29
N CYS A 14 9.80 20.88 -21.53
CA CYS A 14 9.63 21.79 -22.67
C CYS A 14 9.16 23.19 -22.27
N GLU A 15 9.04 23.46 -20.98
CA GLU A 15 8.68 24.77 -20.40
C GLU A 15 7.31 25.32 -20.81
N SER A 16 6.50 24.51 -21.51
CA SER A 16 5.14 24.87 -21.89
C SER A 16 4.18 24.72 -20.69
N GLU A 17 3.04 25.42 -20.75
CA GLU A 17 1.99 25.27 -19.74
C GLU A 17 1.50 23.81 -19.66
N LEU A 18 1.39 23.28 -18.44
CA LEU A 18 0.99 21.92 -18.13
C LEU A 18 -0.20 21.95 -17.16
N THR A 19 -1.29 21.31 -17.55
CA THR A 19 -2.46 21.13 -16.68
C THR A 19 -2.31 19.85 -15.86
N LEU A 20 -2.42 20.00 -14.55
CA LEU A 20 -2.46 18.92 -13.57
C LEU A 20 -3.91 18.58 -13.25
N TYR A 21 -4.25 17.30 -13.31
CA TYR A 21 -5.57 16.77 -12.97
C TYR A 21 -5.48 16.06 -11.63
N TRP A 22 -6.28 16.52 -10.68
CA TRP A 22 -6.35 15.98 -9.32
C TRP A 22 -7.69 15.29 -9.14
N THR A 23 -7.66 14.03 -8.76
CA THR A 23 -8.87 13.24 -8.51
C THR A 23 -8.72 12.50 -7.19
N SER A 24 -9.65 12.68 -6.25
CA SER A 24 -9.69 11.87 -5.03
C SER A 24 -10.77 10.81 -5.06
N GLU A 25 -10.47 9.66 -4.47
CA GLU A 25 -11.41 8.58 -4.24
C GLU A 25 -11.20 7.92 -2.88
N GLU A 26 -12.25 7.30 -2.34
CA GLU A 26 -12.17 6.52 -1.11
C GLU A 26 -11.85 5.06 -1.47
N ILE A 27 -10.65 4.60 -1.10
CA ILE A 27 -10.26 3.20 -1.30
C ILE A 27 -10.60 2.42 -0.03
N PRO A 28 -11.38 1.31 -0.12
CA PRO A 28 -11.69 0.47 1.04
C PRO A 28 -10.44 0.11 1.82
N TYR A 29 -10.50 0.27 3.15
CA TYR A 29 -9.40 0.03 4.09
C TYR A 29 -8.21 0.97 3.98
N PHE A 30 -8.03 1.72 2.88
CA PHE A 30 -6.91 2.63 2.66
C PHE A 30 -7.24 4.08 3.01
N GLY A 31 -8.52 4.46 2.93
CA GLY A 31 -8.99 5.82 3.19
C GLY A 31 -9.04 6.65 1.91
N GLU A 32 -9.11 7.97 2.04
CA GLU A 32 -9.11 8.89 0.92
C GLU A 32 -7.71 8.95 0.27
N VAL A 33 -7.65 8.65 -1.03
CA VAL A 33 -6.43 8.66 -1.85
C VAL A 33 -6.62 9.66 -2.99
N MET A 34 -5.59 10.47 -3.25
CA MET A 34 -5.58 11.48 -4.31
C MET A 34 -4.58 11.09 -5.40
N TYR A 35 -5.06 11.05 -6.64
CA TYR A 35 -4.24 10.91 -7.83
C TYR A 35 -3.96 12.27 -8.43
N LEU A 36 -2.71 12.48 -8.82
CA LEU A 36 -2.26 13.61 -9.61
C LEU A 36 -1.78 13.06 -10.96
N THR A 37 -2.40 13.48 -12.05
CA THR A 37 -2.01 13.06 -13.40
C THR A 37 -1.82 14.26 -14.32
N SER A 38 -0.88 14.17 -15.25
CA SER A 38 -0.75 15.14 -16.34
C SER A 38 -0.05 14.55 -17.55
N GLN A 39 -0.34 15.12 -18.71
CA GLN A 39 0.33 14.84 -19.97
C GLN A 39 0.57 16.13 -20.72
N CYS A 40 1.84 16.42 -21.01
CA CYS A 40 2.24 17.56 -21.83
C CYS A 40 2.18 17.23 -23.33
N GLN A 41 2.03 18.24 -24.18
CA GLN A 41 2.07 18.10 -25.64
C GLN A 41 3.43 17.58 -26.14
N CYS A 42 4.53 17.85 -25.42
CA CYS A 42 5.85 17.31 -25.75
C CYS A 42 6.00 15.82 -25.44
N GLY A 43 4.99 15.18 -24.81
CA GLY A 43 5.01 13.78 -24.43
C GLY A 43 5.40 13.51 -22.97
N HIS A 44 5.82 14.52 -22.21
CA HIS A 44 6.06 14.37 -20.77
C HIS A 44 4.80 13.91 -20.05
N ARG A 45 4.93 12.92 -19.16
CA ARG A 45 3.85 12.43 -18.30
C ARG A 45 4.29 12.51 -16.85
N TYR A 46 3.40 13.00 -15.99
CA TYR A 46 3.60 13.00 -14.55
C TYR A 46 2.42 12.31 -13.90
N THR A 47 2.68 11.37 -13.00
CA THR A 47 1.66 10.69 -12.22
C THR A 47 2.17 10.47 -10.81
N ASP A 48 1.35 10.87 -9.83
CA ASP A 48 1.67 10.76 -8.42
C ASP A 48 0.42 10.36 -7.63
N VAL A 49 0.61 9.75 -6.46
CA VAL A 49 -0.47 9.23 -5.62
C VAL A 49 -0.21 9.60 -4.16
N PHE A 50 -1.18 10.25 -3.53
CA PHE A 50 -1.11 10.72 -2.15
C PHE A 50 -2.17 10.01 -1.30
N SER A 51 -1.79 9.49 -0.13
CA SER A 51 -2.78 9.18 0.91
C SER A 51 -3.14 10.47 1.63
N LEU A 52 -4.43 10.84 1.64
CA LEU A 52 -4.91 12.00 2.40
C LEU A 52 -5.34 11.62 3.83
N THR A 53 -5.47 10.31 4.08
CA THR A 53 -5.80 9.79 5.40
C THR A 53 -4.51 9.46 6.12
N GLU A 54 -4.25 10.16 7.22
CA GLU A 54 -3.23 9.74 8.18
C GLU A 54 -3.74 8.55 8.97
N LYS A 55 -2.93 7.51 9.05
CA LYS A 55 -3.18 6.36 9.90
C LYS A 55 -2.03 6.19 10.85
N GLU A 56 -2.36 5.83 12.07
CA GLU A 56 -1.35 5.60 13.09
C GLU A 56 -0.50 4.37 12.74
N PRO A 57 0.81 4.42 13.00
CA PRO A 57 1.68 3.25 12.94
C PRO A 57 1.07 2.08 13.70
N ALA A 58 0.99 0.93 13.07
CA ALA A 58 0.27 -0.21 13.62
C ALA A 58 1.03 -1.52 13.43
N ARG A 59 1.01 -2.35 14.48
CA ARG A 59 1.49 -3.73 14.45
C ARG A 59 0.29 -4.66 14.42
N TYR A 60 0.30 -5.59 13.48
CA TYR A 60 -0.73 -6.62 13.35
C TYR A 60 -0.12 -7.99 13.63
N GLU A 61 -0.68 -8.71 14.60
CA GLU A 61 -0.30 -10.09 14.93
C GLU A 61 -1.48 -11.02 14.62
N PHE A 62 -1.23 -12.05 13.81
CA PHE A 62 -2.20 -13.09 13.48
C PHE A 62 -1.61 -14.49 13.68
N HIS A 63 -2.21 -15.27 14.58
CA HIS A 63 -1.83 -16.66 14.83
C HIS A 63 -2.69 -17.58 13.96
N ALA A 64 -2.06 -18.26 12.99
CA ALA A 64 -2.71 -19.27 12.18
C ALA A 64 -2.59 -20.63 12.87
N GLU A 65 -3.70 -21.37 12.97
CA GLU A 65 -3.74 -22.69 13.62
C GLU A 65 -4.38 -23.76 12.74
N SER A 66 -5.05 -23.37 11.65
CA SER A 66 -5.83 -24.25 10.77
C SER A 66 -5.62 -23.94 9.29
N GLN A 67 -5.80 -24.94 8.41
CA GLN A 67 -5.64 -24.76 6.95
C GLN A 67 -6.51 -23.61 6.40
N SER A 68 -7.66 -23.35 7.03
CA SER A 68 -8.56 -22.25 6.68
C SER A 68 -7.96 -20.86 6.93
N ASP A 69 -7.08 -20.73 7.93
CA ASP A 69 -6.45 -19.46 8.31
C ASP A 69 -5.47 -18.94 7.24
N LEU A 70 -4.97 -19.84 6.38
CA LEU A 70 -4.11 -19.49 5.24
C LEU A 70 -4.86 -18.71 4.15
N ASN A 71 -6.19 -18.65 4.19
CA ASN A 71 -7.00 -17.89 3.24
C ASN A 71 -7.29 -16.45 3.68
N VAL A 72 -6.72 -16.01 4.82
CA VAL A 72 -6.85 -14.63 5.28
C VAL A 72 -6.19 -13.69 4.27
N ARG A 73 -6.89 -12.60 3.94
CA ARG A 73 -6.38 -11.58 3.01
C ARG A 73 -5.52 -10.57 3.77
N VAL A 74 -4.31 -10.36 3.27
CA VAL A 74 -3.40 -9.31 3.73
C VAL A 74 -3.41 -8.19 2.71
N LEU A 75 -3.60 -6.96 3.17
CA LEU A 75 -3.49 -5.76 2.36
C LEU A 75 -2.20 -5.05 2.75
N GLN A 76 -1.31 -4.84 1.78
CA GLN A 76 -0.04 -4.14 1.95
C GLN A 76 0.16 -3.18 0.77
N MET A 77 0.40 -1.90 1.06
CA MET A 77 0.78 -0.93 0.05
C MET A 77 2.29 -1.06 -0.20
N LEU A 78 2.66 -1.48 -1.41
CA LEU A 78 4.06 -1.62 -1.80
C LEU A 78 4.56 -0.29 -2.38
N LEU A 79 5.37 0.44 -1.62
CA LEU A 79 6.31 1.39 -2.22
C LEU A 79 7.39 0.57 -2.93
N ARG A 80 7.66 0.89 -4.20
CA ARG A 80 8.64 0.15 -5.01
C ARG A 80 10.00 0.22 -4.34
N ASP A 81 10.47 -0.93 -3.89
CA ASP A 81 11.81 -1.13 -3.36
C ASP A 81 12.46 -2.24 -4.21
N GLU A 82 13.48 -1.88 -4.98
CA GLU A 82 14.09 -2.78 -5.97
C GLU A 82 14.83 -3.97 -5.33
N GLU A 83 15.18 -3.87 -4.04
CA GLU A 83 15.85 -4.93 -3.27
C GLU A 83 14.95 -6.13 -2.95
N LYS A 84 13.61 -5.99 -3.06
CA LYS A 84 12.65 -7.04 -2.66
C LYS A 84 12.51 -8.20 -3.65
N ARG A 85 13.13 -8.16 -4.83
CA ARG A 85 12.94 -9.20 -5.87
C ARG A 85 13.72 -10.49 -5.64
N GLU A 86 14.88 -10.45 -4.99
CA GLU A 86 15.74 -11.65 -4.84
C GLU A 86 15.28 -12.61 -3.74
N ARG A 87 14.53 -12.14 -2.73
CA ARG A 87 14.01 -13.00 -1.63
C ARG A 87 12.80 -13.85 -2.00
N ALA A 88 12.25 -13.68 -3.21
CA ALA A 88 10.96 -14.29 -3.57
C ALA A 88 10.99 -15.83 -3.59
N GLU A 89 12.09 -16.46 -4.04
CA GLU A 89 12.18 -17.93 -4.11
C GLU A 89 12.35 -18.59 -2.74
N GLU A 90 13.12 -17.99 -1.84
CA GLU A 90 13.21 -18.44 -0.44
C GLU A 90 11.86 -18.31 0.29
N LEU A 91 11.16 -17.19 0.07
CA LEU A 91 9.83 -16.97 0.62
C LEU A 91 8.83 -18.02 0.09
N LEU A 92 8.89 -18.38 -1.20
CA LEU A 92 8.02 -19.41 -1.78
C LEU A 92 8.25 -20.78 -1.13
N ASN A 93 9.49 -21.16 -0.88
CA ASN A 93 9.81 -22.42 -0.18
C ASN A 93 9.32 -22.40 1.28
N GLN A 94 9.45 -21.27 1.98
CA GLN A 94 8.91 -21.11 3.34
C GLN A 94 7.37 -21.21 3.35
N ILE A 95 6.69 -20.62 2.36
CA ILE A 95 5.24 -20.71 2.19
C ILE A 95 4.81 -22.17 2.01
N ASP A 96 5.54 -22.96 1.22
CA ASP A 96 5.24 -24.36 0.94
C ASP A 96 5.37 -25.27 2.18
N GLU A 97 6.33 -24.99 3.06
CA GLU A 97 6.43 -25.67 4.36
C GLU A 97 5.34 -25.26 5.33
N ILE A 98 4.95 -23.98 5.34
CA ILE A 98 3.83 -23.45 6.11
C ILE A 98 2.51 -24.15 5.73
N TYR A 99 2.26 -24.38 4.43
CA TYR A 99 1.07 -25.11 3.97
C TYR A 99 1.02 -26.56 4.47
N LYS A 100 2.18 -27.14 4.85
CA LYS A 100 2.30 -28.50 5.41
C LYS A 100 2.18 -28.53 6.93
N ASN A 101 2.59 -27.46 7.63
CA ASN A 101 2.54 -27.34 9.08
C ASN A 101 1.94 -25.99 9.49
N VAL A 102 0.63 -25.97 9.76
CA VAL A 102 -0.18 -24.73 9.80
C VAL A 102 0.00 -23.85 11.05
N LYS A 103 1.00 -24.11 11.90
CA LYS A 103 1.24 -23.29 13.10
C LYS A 103 2.24 -22.18 12.78
N LEU A 104 1.75 -20.99 12.45
CA LEU A 104 2.59 -19.81 12.23
C LEU A 104 2.01 -18.55 12.87
N THR A 105 2.87 -17.55 13.10
CA THR A 105 2.43 -16.20 13.50
C THR A 105 2.87 -15.21 12.43
N VAL A 106 1.92 -14.50 11.83
CA VAL A 106 2.20 -13.37 10.93
C VAL A 106 2.27 -12.11 11.75
N ILE A 107 3.40 -11.38 11.64
CA ILE A 107 3.60 -10.08 12.25
C ILE A 107 3.86 -9.07 11.14
N ILE A 108 3.04 -8.03 11.06
CA ILE A 108 3.25 -6.90 10.14
C ILE A 108 3.48 -5.66 10.99
N ASP A 109 4.73 -5.18 10.99
CA ASP A 109 5.09 -3.88 11.53
C ASP A 109 4.96 -2.84 10.40
N ASP A 110 4.01 -1.92 10.56
CA ASP A 110 3.74 -0.90 9.57
C ASP A 110 3.90 0.51 10.16
N PRO A 111 5.08 1.12 9.97
CA PRO A 111 5.34 2.48 10.46
C PRO A 111 4.54 3.56 9.73
N THR A 112 3.92 3.24 8.59
CA THR A 112 3.16 4.21 7.76
C THR A 112 1.64 4.10 7.94
N GLY A 113 1.16 3.08 8.64
CA GLY A 113 -0.26 2.84 8.92
C GLY A 113 -1.09 2.32 7.72
N ASN A 114 -0.50 2.03 6.57
CA ASN A 114 -1.17 1.57 5.35
C ASN A 114 -1.46 0.06 5.24
N SER A 115 -1.10 -0.76 6.21
CA SER A 115 -1.24 -2.22 6.19
C SER A 115 -2.43 -2.67 7.04
N ALA A 116 -3.02 -3.82 6.69
CA ALA A 116 -4.06 -4.45 7.49
C ALA A 116 -4.13 -5.97 7.25
N ILE A 117 -4.44 -6.72 8.31
CA ILE A 117 -4.82 -8.15 8.25
C ILE A 117 -6.32 -8.27 8.48
N LEU A 118 -7.06 -8.72 7.46
CA LEU A 118 -8.53 -8.79 7.49
C LEU A 118 -9.01 -10.08 8.18
N SER A 119 -8.95 -10.12 9.50
CA SER A 119 -9.45 -11.23 10.32
C SER A 119 -9.98 -10.75 11.67
N LYS A 120 -11.00 -11.44 12.21
CA LYS A 120 -11.55 -11.17 13.55
C LYS A 120 -10.57 -11.51 14.67
N ASN A 121 -9.60 -12.39 14.38
CA ASN A 121 -8.62 -12.88 15.34
C ASN A 121 -7.30 -12.10 15.27
N THR A 122 -7.23 -11.01 14.50
CA THR A 122 -6.06 -10.15 14.43
C THR A 122 -5.95 -9.30 15.68
N LYS A 123 -4.79 -9.34 16.35
CA LYS A 123 -4.46 -8.39 17.40
C LYS A 123 -3.76 -7.18 16.78
N LYS A 124 -4.33 -5.99 16.96
CA LYS A 124 -3.74 -4.71 16.51
C LYS A 124 -3.20 -3.96 17.72
N THR A 125 -1.95 -3.49 17.65
CA THR A 125 -1.34 -2.60 18.65
C THR A 125 -0.71 -1.39 17.96
N LEU A 126 -0.60 -0.26 18.67
CA LEU A 126 0.14 0.91 18.17
C LEU A 126 1.63 0.57 18.10
N LEU A 127 2.28 0.97 17.01
CA LEU A 127 3.73 0.92 16.91
C LEU A 127 4.28 2.18 17.58
N MET A 128 4.98 2.02 18.71
CA MET A 128 5.66 3.13 19.36
C MET A 128 6.92 3.47 18.57
N SER A 129 7.07 4.73 18.16
CA SER A 129 8.32 5.26 17.63
C SER A 129 9.32 5.44 18.77
N GLU A 130 10.51 4.84 18.65
CA GLU A 130 11.68 5.21 19.47
C GLU A 130 12.15 6.64 19.17
#